data_AF-A0A8T4KP66-F1
#
_entry.id   AF-A0A8T4KP66-F1
#
_cell.length_a   1.000
_cell.length_b   1.000
_cell.length_c   1.000
_cell.angle_alpha   90.00
_cell.angle_beta   90.00
_cell.angle_gamma   90.00
#
_symmetry.space_group_name_H-M   'P 1'
#
loop_
_entity.id
_entity.type
_entity.pdbx_description
1 polymer ?
#
loop_
_entity_poly.entity_id
_entity_poly.type
_entity_poly.pdbx_seq_one_letter_code
_entity_poly.pdbx_strand_id
1 'polypeptide(L)'
;MNVWHKLLGIVGLAISVISVFFSVTYSFHYWYSFFIVGSFLFFDYLDLKIRKDSTLMHPKRFLKIYLLFSLVGGVFDVILARRIANLWVYPYLGGILNVAVPTFVYNPFGGFSIYEMYQVANQKLRKLSKKIIDFGVIEKIGKFRLSVTMLITTYFILYSLWPGKLSLFIFSPILVIAVLILIARATNRKASSIFSLLLTSWSAGFLHELPNIFSQEWIYFPTIGQSILGIPVLVYIIFAGWPLLLSATIVIYQKIK
;
A
#
# COMPACT_ATOMS: atom_id res chain seq x y z
N MET A 1 1.97 -15.38 22.19
CA MET A 1 2.00 -14.10 21.44
C MET A 1 1.86 -12.99 22.47
N ASN A 2 2.81 -12.07 22.54
CA ASN A 2 2.87 -11.07 23.61
C ASN A 2 1.63 -10.16 23.58
N VAL A 3 0.95 -9.98 24.71
CA VAL A 3 -0.23 -9.10 24.87
C VAL A 3 0.06 -7.70 24.32
N TRP A 4 1.29 -7.21 24.52
CA TRP A 4 1.76 -5.92 24.02
C TRP A 4 1.71 -5.80 22.50
N HIS A 5 2.07 -6.84 21.74
CA HIS A 5 2.02 -6.79 20.27
C HIS A 5 0.57 -6.76 19.75
N LYS A 6 -0.34 -7.47 20.43
CA LYS A 6 -1.76 -7.41 20.09
C LYS A 6 -2.33 -6.01 20.33
N LEU A 7 -1.97 -5.40 21.47
CA LEU A 7 -2.37 -4.03 21.79
C LEU A 7 -1.83 -3.04 20.76
N LEU A 8 -0.54 -3.12 20.42
CA LEU A 8 0.09 -2.29 19.38
C LEU A 8 -0.63 -2.43 18.03
N GLY A 9 -1.00 -3.65 17.63
CA GLY A 9 -1.75 -3.85 16.39
C GLY A 9 -3.13 -3.21 16.38
N ILE A 10 -3.88 -3.30 17.49
CA ILE A 10 -5.21 -2.69 17.63
C ILE A 10 -5.10 -1.16 17.64
N VAL A 11 -4.17 -0.63 18.43
CA VAL A 11 -3.90 0.81 18.50
C VAL A 11 -3.44 1.33 17.14
N GLY A 12 -2.55 0.61 16.46
CA GLY A 12 -2.10 0.94 15.11
C GLY A 12 -3.25 1.04 14.11
N LEU A 13 -4.17 0.06 14.12
CA LEU A 13 -5.37 0.10 13.27
C LEU A 13 -6.24 1.31 13.59
N ALA A 14 -6.49 1.58 14.87
CA ALA A 14 -7.29 2.73 15.28
C ALA A 14 -6.65 4.05 14.80
N ILE A 15 -5.35 4.23 14.99
CA ILE A 15 -4.60 5.40 14.53
C ILE A 15 -4.75 5.57 13.02
N SER A 16 -4.53 4.50 12.23
CA SER A 16 -4.66 4.56 10.76
C SER A 16 -6.06 4.94 10.29
N VAL A 17 -7.09 4.34 10.87
CA VAL A 17 -8.48 4.61 10.48
C VAL A 17 -8.89 6.02 10.87
N ILE A 18 -8.54 6.45 12.09
CA ILE A 18 -8.84 7.79 12.59
C ILE A 18 -8.10 8.83 11.75
N SER A 19 -6.82 8.64 11.43
CA SER A 19 -6.07 9.61 10.63
C SER A 19 -6.66 9.79 9.23
N VAL A 20 -7.06 8.70 8.58
CA VAL A 20 -7.76 8.76 7.29
C VAL A 20 -9.10 9.48 7.43
N PHE A 21 -9.88 9.17 8.45
CA PHE A 21 -11.14 9.87 8.73
C PHE A 21 -10.92 11.37 8.91
N PHE A 22 -9.92 11.78 9.70
CA PHE A 22 -9.61 13.19 9.92
C PHE A 22 -9.09 13.89 8.66
N SER A 23 -8.32 13.19 7.81
CA SER A 23 -7.91 13.69 6.51
C SER A 23 -9.12 14.01 5.62
N VAL A 24 -10.08 13.08 5.55
CA VAL A 24 -11.24 13.18 4.65
C VAL A 24 -12.29 14.17 5.17
N THR A 25 -12.58 14.14 6.48
CA THR A 25 -13.68 14.94 7.08
C THR A 25 -13.23 16.32 7.50
N TYR A 26 -11.99 16.48 7.95
CA TYR A 26 -11.49 17.74 8.53
C TYR A 26 -10.27 18.30 7.79
N SER A 27 -9.89 17.72 6.64
CA SER A 27 -8.72 18.16 5.86
C SER A 27 -7.42 18.23 6.68
N PHE A 28 -7.25 17.32 7.65
CA PHE A 28 -6.12 17.36 8.58
C PHE A 28 -4.78 17.11 7.88
N HIS A 29 -3.90 18.12 7.85
CA HIS A 29 -2.66 18.17 7.07
C HIS A 29 -1.50 17.28 7.56
N TYR A 30 -1.61 16.62 8.70
CA TYR A 30 -0.55 15.74 9.24
C TYR A 30 -1.00 14.29 9.31
N TRP A 31 -2.13 13.96 8.67
CA TRP A 31 -2.76 12.65 8.73
C TRP A 31 -1.79 11.53 8.31
N TYR A 32 -0.88 11.81 7.38
CA TYR A 32 -0.04 10.80 6.76
C TYR A 32 0.97 10.21 7.76
N SER A 33 1.57 11.05 8.62
CA SER A 33 2.45 10.59 9.70
C SER A 33 1.76 9.55 10.61
N PHE A 34 0.53 9.86 11.03
CA PHE A 34 -0.25 8.96 11.87
C PHE A 34 -0.65 7.71 11.10
N PHE A 35 -1.07 7.88 9.84
CA PHE A 35 -1.49 6.78 8.98
C PHE A 35 -0.38 5.76 8.76
N ILE A 36 0.83 6.18 8.37
CA ILE A 36 1.91 5.25 8.05
C ILE A 36 2.46 4.54 9.30
N VAL A 37 2.57 5.25 10.44
CA VAL A 37 3.01 4.66 11.71
C VAL A 37 1.97 3.67 12.22
N GLY A 38 0.69 4.06 12.25
CA GLY A 38 -0.41 3.18 12.62
C GLY A 38 -0.48 1.93 11.73
N SER A 39 -0.30 2.12 10.42
CA SER A 39 -0.40 1.04 9.44
C SER A 39 0.75 0.06 9.59
N PHE A 40 1.97 0.56 9.81
CA PHE A 40 3.11 -0.28 10.14
C PHE A 40 2.84 -1.13 11.39
N LEU A 41 2.40 -0.53 12.51
CA LEU A 41 2.12 -1.27 13.74
C LEU A 41 1.03 -2.34 13.54
N PHE A 42 -0.01 -2.02 12.79
CA PHE A 42 -1.08 -2.96 12.47
C PHE A 42 -0.59 -4.13 11.60
N PHE A 43 0.14 -3.83 10.51
CA PHE A 43 0.62 -4.88 9.60
C PHE A 43 1.75 -5.71 10.20
N ASP A 44 2.65 -5.14 11.01
CA ASP A 44 3.65 -5.90 11.77
C ASP A 44 2.99 -6.91 12.73
N TYR A 45 1.93 -6.48 13.44
CA TYR A 45 1.12 -7.39 14.26
C TYR A 45 0.49 -8.52 13.43
N LEU A 46 -0.05 -8.21 12.24
CA LEU A 46 -0.60 -9.23 11.35
C LEU A 46 0.47 -10.18 10.82
N ASP A 47 1.66 -9.68 10.46
CA ASP A 47 2.79 -10.50 10.04
C ASP A 47 3.20 -11.44 11.18
N LEU A 48 3.35 -10.93 12.41
CA LEU A 48 3.63 -11.74 13.58
C LEU A 48 2.58 -12.85 13.78
N LYS A 49 1.29 -12.53 13.64
CA LYS A 49 0.21 -13.49 13.80
C LYS A 49 0.27 -14.60 12.74
N ILE A 50 0.62 -14.25 11.50
CA ILE A 50 0.51 -15.11 10.31
C ILE A 50 1.81 -15.90 10.03
N ARG A 51 2.97 -15.27 10.22
CA ARG A 51 4.32 -15.77 9.93
C ARG A 51 5.11 -16.17 11.16
N LYS A 52 4.70 -15.73 12.36
CA LYS A 52 5.50 -15.86 13.59
C LYS A 52 6.86 -15.15 13.49
N ASP A 53 6.93 -14.17 12.61
CA ASP A 53 8.07 -13.29 12.36
C ASP A 53 7.49 -11.90 12.10
N SER A 54 8.18 -10.86 12.56
CA SER A 54 7.83 -9.47 12.25
C SER A 54 9.07 -8.60 12.36
N THR A 55 9.06 -7.42 11.74
CA THR A 55 10.25 -6.57 11.74
C THR A 55 10.56 -6.02 13.13
N LEU A 56 9.54 -5.68 13.92
CA LEU A 56 9.73 -5.17 15.29
C LEU A 56 10.35 -6.19 16.25
N MET A 57 10.23 -7.49 15.98
CA MET A 57 10.89 -8.51 16.79
C MET A 57 12.42 -8.54 16.63
N HIS A 58 12.96 -7.88 15.59
CA HIS A 58 14.37 -7.95 15.23
C HIS A 58 14.98 -6.54 15.12
N PRO A 59 15.45 -5.93 16.22
CA PRO A 59 15.91 -4.53 16.24
C PRO A 59 16.98 -4.21 15.19
N LYS A 60 17.93 -5.14 14.96
CA LYS A 60 18.98 -4.98 13.93
C LYS A 60 18.40 -4.97 12.51
N ARG A 61 17.40 -5.82 12.24
CA ARG A 61 16.71 -5.87 10.93
C ARG A 61 15.85 -4.63 10.74
N PHE A 62 15.11 -4.21 11.77
CA PHE A 62 14.36 -2.96 11.78
C PHE A 62 15.28 -1.79 11.43
N LEU A 63 16.40 -1.61 12.14
CA LEU A 63 17.31 -0.50 11.89
C LEU A 63 17.89 -0.52 10.47
N LYS A 64 18.29 -1.70 9.96
CA LYS A 64 18.81 -1.83 8.58
C LYS A 64 17.76 -1.42 7.54
N ILE A 65 16.53 -1.91 7.67
CA ILE A 65 15.45 -1.60 6.72
C ILE A 65 15.04 -0.13 6.85
N TYR A 66 14.97 0.41 8.06
CA TYR A 66 14.67 1.81 8.34
C TYR A 66 15.68 2.73 7.64
N LEU A 67 16.98 2.47 7.81
CA LEU A 67 18.03 3.25 7.16
C LEU A 67 17.96 3.14 5.64
N LEU A 68 17.67 1.94 5.11
CA LEU A 68 17.55 1.74 3.68
C LEU A 68 16.38 2.52 3.08
N PHE A 69 15.20 2.48 3.69
CA PHE A 69 14.07 3.29 3.25
C PHE A 69 14.31 4.79 3.43
N SER A 70 14.99 5.20 4.49
CA SER A 70 15.34 6.61 4.70
C SER A 70 16.28 7.12 3.62
N LEU A 71 17.32 6.34 3.27
CA LEU A 71 18.29 6.72 2.25
C LEU A 71 17.70 6.67 0.84
N VAL A 72 17.13 5.52 0.44
CA VAL A 72 16.56 5.36 -0.90
C VAL A 72 15.38 6.30 -1.07
N GLY A 73 14.42 6.28 -0.15
CA GLY A 73 13.26 7.17 -0.19
C GLY A 73 13.65 8.64 -0.13
N GLY A 74 14.61 9.02 0.71
CA GLY A 74 15.13 10.39 0.77
C GLY A 74 15.72 10.85 -0.57
N VAL A 75 16.51 10.02 -1.24
CA VAL A 75 17.04 10.33 -2.58
C VAL A 75 15.90 10.48 -3.60
N PHE A 76 14.96 9.54 -3.62
CA PHE A 76 13.84 9.58 -4.57
C PHE A 76 12.89 10.77 -4.33
N ASP A 77 12.47 11.02 -3.10
CA ASP A 77 11.57 12.12 -2.77
C ASP A 77 12.28 13.48 -2.84
N VAL A 78 13.34 13.67 -2.04
CA VAL A 78 13.95 15.00 -1.86
C VAL A 78 14.71 15.42 -3.10
N ILE A 79 15.47 14.52 -3.72
CA ILE A 79 16.39 14.86 -4.81
C ILE A 79 15.69 14.69 -6.16
N LEU A 80 15.25 13.48 -6.48
CA LEU A 80 14.73 13.18 -7.82
C LEU A 80 13.36 13.82 -8.04
N ALA A 81 12.40 13.58 -7.15
CA ALA A 81 11.03 14.02 -7.34
C ALA A 81 10.85 15.52 -7.13
N ARG A 82 11.33 16.07 -6.01
CA ARG A 82 11.07 17.48 -5.66
C ARG A 82 12.08 18.46 -6.24
N ARG A 83 13.37 18.15 -6.24
CA ARG A 83 14.41 19.09 -6.73
C ARG A 83 14.65 19.00 -8.23
N ILE A 84 14.67 17.80 -8.81
CA ILE A 84 14.98 17.63 -10.24
C ILE A 84 13.70 17.65 -11.09
N ALA A 85 12.72 16.82 -10.74
CA ALA A 85 11.51 16.66 -11.54
C ALA A 85 10.36 17.60 -11.15
N ASN A 86 10.50 18.33 -10.04
CA ASN A 86 9.50 19.26 -9.51
C ASN A 86 8.07 18.69 -9.52
N LEU A 87 7.90 17.50 -8.93
CA LEU A 87 6.65 16.74 -9.01
C LEU A 87 5.63 17.15 -7.94
N TRP A 88 6.08 17.49 -6.73
CA TRP A 88 5.22 17.91 -5.62
C TRP A 88 5.96 18.78 -4.60
N VAL A 89 5.19 19.37 -3.69
CA VAL A 89 5.68 20.09 -2.50
C VAL A 89 4.88 19.71 -1.26
N TYR A 90 5.51 19.86 -0.08
CA TYR A 90 4.87 19.76 1.22
C TYR A 90 4.61 21.19 1.76
N PRO A 91 3.44 21.80 1.48
CA PRO A 91 3.19 23.20 1.81
C PRO A 91 3.18 23.48 3.32
N TYR A 92 2.89 22.46 4.14
CA TYR A 92 2.77 22.59 5.60
C TYR A 92 4.06 22.25 6.35
N LEU A 93 5.13 21.83 5.65
CA LEU A 93 6.43 21.55 6.25
C LEU A 93 7.40 22.68 5.98
N GLY A 94 7.72 23.46 7.01
CA GLY A 94 8.66 24.59 6.94
C GLY A 94 10.12 24.20 7.16
N GLY A 95 11.04 24.90 6.49
CA GLY A 95 12.48 24.82 6.75
C GLY A 95 13.04 23.40 6.68
N ILE A 96 13.77 22.99 7.73
CA ILE A 96 14.39 21.66 7.80
C ILE A 96 13.37 20.51 7.84
N LEU A 97 12.15 20.76 8.32
CA LEU A 97 11.11 19.73 8.41
C LEU A 97 10.66 19.25 7.03
N ASN A 98 10.73 20.11 6.01
CA ASN A 98 10.43 19.76 4.61
C ASN A 98 11.39 18.70 4.03
N VAL A 99 12.52 18.45 4.70
CA VAL A 99 13.48 17.40 4.33
C VAL A 99 13.48 16.29 5.36
N ALA A 100 13.54 16.64 6.65
CA ALA A 100 13.67 15.68 7.74
C ALA A 100 12.43 14.78 7.87
N VAL A 101 11.21 15.34 7.81
CA VAL A 101 10.00 14.53 7.98
C VAL A 101 9.82 13.55 6.82
N PRO A 102 9.94 13.95 5.53
CA PRO A 102 9.87 12.98 4.46
C PRO A 102 10.95 11.89 4.54
N THR A 103 12.19 12.27 4.85
CA THR A 103 13.35 11.36 4.89
C THR A 103 13.29 10.37 6.05
N PHE A 104 12.95 10.83 7.25
CA PHE A 104 13.05 10.03 8.48
C PHE A 104 11.70 9.56 9.02
N VAL A 105 10.58 10.06 8.49
CA VAL A 105 9.24 9.63 8.92
C VAL A 105 8.48 9.03 7.74
N TYR A 106 8.20 9.82 6.71
CA TYR A 106 7.33 9.37 5.61
C TYR A 106 7.88 8.15 4.86
N ASN A 107 9.12 8.25 4.39
CA ASN A 107 9.75 7.19 3.61
C ASN A 107 9.96 5.89 4.42
N PRO A 108 10.56 5.91 5.63
CA PRO A 108 10.76 4.68 6.38
C PRO A 108 9.47 4.04 6.85
N PHE A 109 8.52 4.79 7.43
CA PHE A 109 7.29 4.20 7.93
C PHE A 109 6.29 3.86 6.82
N GLY A 110 6.25 4.65 5.74
CA GLY A 110 5.52 4.28 4.53
C GLY A 110 6.11 3.04 3.86
N GLY A 111 7.45 2.94 3.81
CA GLY A 111 8.12 1.73 3.35
C GLY A 111 7.80 0.51 4.20
N PHE A 112 7.83 0.65 5.53
CA PHE A 112 7.49 -0.43 6.45
C PHE A 112 6.02 -0.86 6.35
N SER A 113 5.07 0.07 6.27
CA SER A 113 3.65 -0.27 6.16
C SER A 113 3.40 -1.12 4.92
N ILE A 114 3.99 -0.75 3.78
CA ILE A 114 3.86 -1.47 2.51
C ILE A 114 4.63 -2.81 2.58
N TYR A 115 5.81 -2.83 3.19
CA TYR A 115 6.61 -4.05 3.35
C TYR A 115 5.86 -5.12 4.15
N GLU A 116 5.32 -4.76 5.31
CA GLU A 116 4.57 -5.68 6.16
C GLU A 116 3.25 -6.10 5.48
N MET A 117 2.57 -5.16 4.82
CA MET A 117 1.38 -5.47 4.01
C MET A 117 1.69 -6.49 2.91
N TYR A 118 2.82 -6.34 2.21
CA TYR A 118 3.28 -7.29 1.19
C TYR A 118 3.51 -8.68 1.77
N GLN A 119 4.17 -8.77 2.93
CA GLN A 119 4.44 -10.06 3.57
C GLN A 119 3.16 -10.78 3.97
N VAL A 120 2.20 -10.04 4.55
CA VAL A 120 0.87 -10.54 4.91
C VAL A 120 0.11 -11.02 3.66
N ALA A 121 0.09 -10.20 2.60
CA ALA A 121 -0.56 -10.52 1.33
C ALA A 121 0.04 -11.78 0.70
N ASN A 122 1.36 -11.84 0.60
CA ASN A 122 2.10 -12.96 0.02
C ASN A 122 1.87 -14.27 0.77
N GLN A 123 1.88 -14.23 2.11
CA GLN A 123 1.59 -15.44 2.88
C GLN A 123 0.14 -15.90 2.71
N LYS A 124 -0.83 -14.98 2.75
CA LYS A 124 -2.25 -15.34 2.57
C LYS A 124 -2.50 -15.89 1.18
N LEU A 125 -1.96 -15.27 0.13
CA LEU A 125 -2.11 -15.72 -1.26
C LEU A 125 -1.46 -17.10 -1.46
N ARG A 126 -0.29 -17.37 -0.88
CA ARG A 126 0.35 -18.70 -0.93
C ARG A 126 -0.46 -19.78 -0.22
N LYS A 127 -1.06 -19.49 0.94
CA LYS A 127 -1.93 -20.43 1.65
C LYS A 127 -3.21 -20.71 0.86
N LEU A 128 -3.79 -19.66 0.28
CA LEU A 128 -4.99 -19.76 -0.54
C LEU A 128 -4.73 -20.57 -1.82
N SER A 129 -3.63 -20.31 -2.52
CA SER A 129 -3.27 -21.05 -3.74
C SER A 129 -3.06 -22.54 -3.45
N LYS A 130 -2.34 -22.88 -2.37
CA LYS A 130 -2.18 -24.28 -1.93
C LYS A 130 -3.53 -24.94 -1.66
N LYS A 131 -4.39 -24.30 -0.86
CA LYS A 131 -5.73 -24.84 -0.56
C LYS A 131 -6.56 -25.05 -1.82
N ILE A 132 -6.43 -24.21 -2.84
CA ILE A 132 -7.20 -24.37 -4.07
C ILE A 132 -6.66 -25.53 -4.94
N ILE A 133 -5.33 -25.70 -5.00
CA ILE A 133 -4.70 -26.84 -5.67
C ILE A 133 -5.15 -28.16 -5.00
N ASP A 134 -5.17 -28.20 -3.66
CA ASP A 134 -5.53 -29.39 -2.88
C ASP A 134 -7.03 -29.77 -3.01
N PHE A 135 -7.91 -28.85 -3.44
CA PHE A 135 -9.37 -29.05 -3.46
C PHE A 135 -9.97 -29.56 -4.78
N GLY A 136 -9.17 -29.90 -5.80
CA GLY A 136 -9.64 -30.45 -7.08
C GLY A 136 -10.18 -29.38 -8.05
N VAL A 137 -9.50 -29.21 -9.18
CA VAL A 137 -9.50 -27.94 -9.93
C VAL A 137 -10.60 -27.83 -11.00
N ILE A 138 -11.20 -28.88 -11.53
CA ILE A 138 -11.88 -28.76 -12.84
C ILE A 138 -13.37 -28.36 -12.74
N GLU A 139 -14.15 -28.93 -11.82
CA GLU A 139 -15.61 -28.75 -11.82
C GLU A 139 -16.10 -27.42 -11.22
N LYS A 140 -15.30 -26.81 -10.33
CA LYS A 140 -15.60 -25.52 -9.72
C LYS A 140 -15.17 -24.30 -10.55
N ILE A 141 -14.40 -24.50 -11.63
CA ILE A 141 -14.02 -23.41 -12.54
C ILE A 141 -15.25 -22.82 -13.24
N GLY A 142 -16.21 -23.67 -13.63
CA GLY A 142 -17.44 -23.22 -14.29
C GLY A 142 -18.31 -22.32 -13.42
N LYS A 143 -18.64 -22.76 -12.19
CA LYS A 143 -19.43 -21.97 -11.24
C LYS A 143 -18.70 -20.69 -10.80
N PHE A 144 -17.38 -20.74 -10.66
CA PHE A 144 -16.58 -19.59 -10.26
C PHE A 144 -16.40 -18.54 -11.37
N ARG A 145 -16.22 -18.96 -12.63
CA ARG A 145 -16.23 -18.04 -13.79
C ARG A 145 -17.54 -17.26 -13.81
N LEU A 146 -18.67 -17.93 -13.60
CA LEU A 146 -19.99 -17.28 -13.52
C LEU A 146 -20.05 -16.26 -12.37
N SER A 147 -19.55 -16.58 -11.18
CA SER A 147 -19.52 -15.65 -10.04
C SER A 147 -18.64 -14.43 -10.27
N VAL A 148 -17.50 -14.57 -10.93
CA VAL A 148 -16.61 -13.43 -11.23
C VAL A 148 -17.19 -12.57 -12.34
N THR A 149 -17.72 -13.16 -13.41
CA THR A 149 -18.40 -12.40 -14.45
C THR A 149 -19.57 -11.63 -13.84
N MET A 150 -20.38 -12.25 -12.97
CA MET A 150 -21.40 -11.52 -12.21
C MET A 150 -20.80 -10.39 -11.38
N LEU A 151 -19.70 -10.61 -10.66
CA LEU A 151 -19.09 -9.57 -9.82
C LEU A 151 -18.53 -8.38 -10.64
N ILE A 152 -17.93 -8.65 -11.80
CA ILE A 152 -17.44 -7.63 -12.73
C ILE A 152 -18.62 -6.89 -13.37
N THR A 153 -19.66 -7.61 -13.81
CA THR A 153 -20.87 -7.00 -14.37
C THR A 153 -21.59 -6.17 -13.31
N THR A 154 -21.71 -6.66 -12.08
CA THR A 154 -22.25 -5.92 -10.94
C THR A 154 -21.38 -4.70 -10.59
N TYR A 155 -20.05 -4.80 -10.68
CA TYR A 155 -19.14 -3.65 -10.55
C TYR A 155 -19.48 -2.58 -11.60
N PHE A 156 -19.62 -2.96 -12.88
CA PHE A 156 -19.92 -2.02 -13.96
C PHE A 156 -21.33 -1.43 -13.82
N ILE A 157 -22.31 -2.21 -13.37
CA ILE A 157 -23.67 -1.74 -13.07
C ILE A 157 -23.66 -0.76 -11.89
N LEU A 158 -22.97 -1.07 -10.80
CA LEU A 158 -22.90 -0.19 -9.63
C LEU A 158 -22.11 1.10 -9.92
N TYR A 159 -21.07 1.01 -10.75
CA TYR A 159 -20.35 2.17 -11.24
C TYR A 159 -21.21 3.07 -12.13
N SER A 160 -22.03 2.49 -13.02
CA SER A 160 -22.94 3.26 -13.88
C SER A 160 -24.12 3.88 -13.12
N LEU A 161 -24.57 3.23 -12.03
CA LEU A 161 -25.65 3.74 -11.17
C LEU A 161 -25.19 4.83 -10.20
N TRP A 162 -23.91 4.86 -9.83
CA TRP A 162 -23.31 5.90 -8.98
C TRP A 162 -22.11 6.55 -9.68
N PRO A 163 -22.36 7.40 -10.70
CA PRO A 163 -21.30 8.12 -11.37
C PRO A 163 -20.70 9.16 -10.41
N GLY A 164 -19.46 8.93 -9.97
CA GLY A 164 -18.76 9.85 -9.07
C GLY A 164 -17.43 9.29 -8.55
N LYS A 165 -16.54 10.16 -8.07
CA LYS A 165 -15.23 9.78 -7.52
C LYS A 165 -15.33 8.73 -6.38
N LEU A 166 -16.47 8.69 -5.69
CA LEU A 166 -16.76 7.77 -4.57
C LEU A 166 -17.07 6.32 -5.01
N SER A 167 -17.57 6.08 -6.22
CA SER A 167 -17.81 4.71 -6.69
C SER A 167 -16.52 4.01 -7.10
N LEU A 168 -15.58 4.74 -7.72
CA LEU A 168 -14.19 4.27 -7.91
C LEU A 168 -13.52 3.90 -6.57
N PHE A 169 -13.81 4.64 -5.51
CA PHE A 169 -13.29 4.40 -4.15
C PHE A 169 -13.78 3.08 -3.55
N ILE A 170 -15.08 2.75 -3.68
CA ILE A 170 -15.66 1.55 -3.06
C ILE A 170 -15.43 0.30 -3.90
N PHE A 171 -15.52 0.43 -5.23
CA PHE A 171 -15.61 -0.73 -6.10
C PHE A 171 -14.26 -1.19 -6.67
N SER A 172 -13.28 -0.28 -6.82
CA SER A 172 -11.96 -0.67 -7.38
C SER A 172 -11.19 -1.67 -6.50
N PRO A 173 -11.22 -1.62 -5.15
CA PRO A 173 -10.58 -2.64 -4.33
C PRO A 173 -11.25 -4.02 -4.47
N ILE A 174 -12.58 -4.03 -4.66
CA ILE A 174 -13.37 -5.27 -4.85
C ILE A 174 -13.02 -5.93 -6.18
N LEU A 175 -12.95 -5.14 -7.26
CA LEU A 175 -12.56 -5.63 -8.59
C LEU A 175 -11.13 -6.18 -8.58
N VAL A 176 -10.21 -5.47 -7.92
CA VAL A 176 -8.85 -5.94 -7.74
C VAL A 176 -8.87 -7.27 -6.99
N ILE A 177 -9.47 -7.35 -5.80
CA ILE A 177 -9.59 -8.60 -5.02
C ILE A 177 -10.16 -9.76 -5.85
N ALA A 178 -11.17 -9.51 -6.70
CA ALA A 178 -11.75 -10.54 -7.57
C ALA A 178 -10.75 -11.05 -8.62
N VAL A 179 -10.03 -10.14 -9.29
CA VAL A 179 -8.93 -10.46 -10.20
C VAL A 179 -7.80 -11.19 -9.45
N LEU A 180 -7.59 -10.88 -8.17
CA LEU A 180 -6.60 -11.57 -7.35
C LEU A 180 -6.92 -13.02 -7.02
N ILE A 181 -8.18 -13.32 -6.73
CA ILE A 181 -8.61 -14.68 -6.48
C ILE A 181 -8.51 -15.50 -7.78
N LEU A 182 -8.78 -14.90 -8.94
CA LEU A 182 -8.60 -15.53 -10.25
C LEU A 182 -7.13 -15.86 -10.55
N ILE A 183 -6.22 -14.92 -10.32
CA ILE A 183 -4.81 -15.09 -10.67
C ILE A 183 -4.08 -16.00 -9.67
N ALA A 184 -4.40 -15.91 -8.37
CA ALA A 184 -3.87 -16.81 -7.35
C ALA A 184 -4.22 -18.29 -7.60
N ARG A 185 -5.32 -18.56 -8.33
CA ARG A 185 -5.69 -19.90 -8.79
C ARG A 185 -4.85 -20.40 -9.96
N ALA A 186 -4.32 -19.49 -10.78
CA ALA A 186 -3.64 -19.81 -12.03
C ALA A 186 -2.10 -19.89 -11.90
N THR A 187 -1.52 -19.67 -10.72
CA THR A 187 -0.09 -19.32 -10.62
C THR A 187 0.76 -20.18 -9.67
N ASN A 188 2.00 -20.46 -10.11
CA ASN A 188 3.10 -21.02 -9.31
C ASN A 188 3.62 -19.99 -8.26
N ARG A 189 4.40 -20.44 -7.28
CA ARG A 189 5.02 -19.70 -6.16
C ARG A 189 5.68 -18.36 -6.56
N LYS A 190 6.35 -18.30 -7.73
CA LYS A 190 6.98 -17.07 -8.25
C LYS A 190 5.93 -16.03 -8.65
N ALA A 191 4.90 -16.42 -9.38
CA ALA A 191 3.84 -15.52 -9.82
C ALA A 191 2.97 -15.02 -8.66
N SER A 192 2.74 -15.83 -7.61
CA SER A 192 2.10 -15.35 -6.36
C SER A 192 2.87 -14.21 -5.70
N SER A 193 4.21 -14.18 -5.77
CA SER A 193 5.03 -13.15 -5.16
C SER A 193 5.00 -11.83 -5.95
N ILE A 194 5.09 -11.90 -7.28
CA ILE A 194 4.90 -10.74 -8.18
C ILE A 194 3.50 -10.14 -7.97
N PHE A 195 2.52 -11.02 -7.82
CA PHE A 195 1.15 -10.60 -7.70
C PHE A 195 0.84 -9.95 -6.35
N SER A 196 1.40 -10.48 -5.28
CA SER A 196 1.35 -9.84 -3.96
C SER A 196 2.00 -8.47 -3.99
N LEU A 197 3.07 -8.30 -4.76
CA LEU A 197 3.72 -7.00 -4.95
C LEU A 197 2.78 -6.03 -5.67
N LEU A 198 2.16 -6.44 -6.78
CA LEU A 198 1.20 -5.62 -7.52
C LEU A 198 -0.01 -5.24 -6.66
N LEU A 199 -0.58 -6.20 -5.93
CA LEU A 199 -1.69 -5.95 -5.00
C LEU A 199 -1.31 -4.91 -3.96
N THR A 200 -0.21 -5.16 -3.26
CA THR A 200 0.22 -4.31 -2.15
C THR A 200 0.49 -2.92 -2.66
N SER A 201 1.14 -2.80 -3.81
CA SER A 201 1.43 -1.53 -4.47
C SER A 201 0.16 -0.77 -4.85
N TRP A 202 -0.82 -1.47 -5.42
CA TRP A 202 -2.11 -0.90 -5.76
C TRP A 202 -2.84 -0.42 -4.51
N SER A 203 -3.00 -1.27 -3.50
CA SER A 203 -3.67 -0.90 -2.25
C SER A 203 -2.95 0.23 -1.52
N ALA A 204 -1.61 0.21 -1.48
CA ALA A 204 -0.82 1.28 -0.91
C ALA A 204 -1.05 2.59 -1.66
N GLY A 205 -1.05 2.55 -2.98
CA GLY A 205 -1.35 3.73 -3.79
C GLY A 205 -2.68 4.38 -3.40
N PHE A 206 -3.75 3.59 -3.30
CA PHE A 206 -5.05 4.09 -2.86
C PHE A 206 -5.03 4.63 -1.44
N LEU A 207 -4.47 3.89 -0.49
CA LEU A 207 -4.50 4.28 0.93
C LEU A 207 -3.62 5.50 1.24
N HIS A 208 -2.51 5.66 0.52
CA HIS A 208 -1.56 6.75 0.73
C HIS A 208 -1.98 8.02 -0.01
N GLU A 209 -2.58 7.93 -1.20
CA GLU A 209 -2.87 9.12 -2.01
C GLU A 209 -4.30 9.64 -1.89
N LEU A 210 -5.26 8.75 -1.68
CA LEU A 210 -6.66 9.17 -1.73
C LEU A 210 -7.03 10.12 -0.59
N PRO A 211 -6.62 9.90 0.67
CA PRO A 211 -6.90 10.86 1.74
C PRO A 211 -6.20 12.21 1.49
N ASN A 212 -5.05 12.20 0.79
CA ASN A 212 -4.31 13.40 0.42
C ASN A 212 -5.06 14.31 -0.57
N ILE A 213 -6.03 13.79 -1.32
CA ILE A 213 -6.92 14.63 -2.17
C ILE A 213 -7.64 15.69 -1.32
N PHE A 214 -7.96 15.36 -0.06
CA PHE A 214 -8.71 16.22 0.85
C PHE A 214 -7.78 17.10 1.69
N SER A 215 -6.79 16.48 2.33
CA SER A 215 -5.88 17.19 3.23
C SER A 215 -4.78 17.96 2.52
N GLN A 216 -4.41 17.59 1.30
CA GLN A 216 -3.33 18.24 0.55
C GLN A 216 -2.01 18.34 1.35
N GLU A 217 -1.71 17.33 2.18
CA GLU A 217 -0.45 17.25 2.93
C GLU A 217 0.77 17.35 2.00
N TRP A 218 0.65 16.81 0.78
CA TRP A 218 1.45 17.23 -0.37
C TRP A 218 0.55 17.72 -1.51
N ILE A 219 1.06 18.68 -2.26
CA ILE A 219 0.43 19.23 -3.46
C ILE A 219 1.25 18.83 -4.67
N TYR A 220 0.60 18.23 -5.66
CA TYR A 220 1.22 17.92 -6.95
C TYR A 220 1.25 19.15 -7.84
N PHE A 221 2.39 19.37 -8.50
CA PHE A 221 2.43 20.33 -9.59
C PHE A 221 1.79 19.73 -10.83
N PRO A 222 1.08 20.53 -11.65
CA PRO A 222 0.44 20.04 -12.86
C PRO A 222 1.52 19.55 -13.84
N THR A 223 1.61 18.24 -14.01
CA THR A 223 2.33 17.64 -15.13
C THR A 223 1.42 17.69 -16.34
N ILE A 224 1.94 18.06 -17.51
CA ILE A 224 1.19 18.13 -18.78
C ILE A 224 0.49 16.77 -19.02
N GLY A 225 -0.85 16.75 -18.96
CA GLY A 225 -1.66 15.54 -19.13
C GLY A 225 -2.74 15.37 -18.07
N GLN A 226 -3.77 14.59 -18.42
CA GLN A 226 -5.00 14.38 -17.65
C GLN A 226 -4.74 14.01 -16.17
N SER A 227 -5.67 14.38 -15.28
CA SER A 227 -5.72 13.87 -13.90
C SER A 227 -6.82 12.83 -13.77
N ILE A 228 -6.57 11.76 -13.01
CA ILE A 228 -7.59 10.80 -12.60
C ILE A 228 -7.88 11.10 -11.13
N LEU A 229 -9.14 11.31 -10.78
CA LEU A 229 -9.57 11.70 -9.43
C LEU A 229 -8.99 13.02 -8.87
N GLY A 230 -8.21 13.78 -9.65
CA GLY A 230 -7.49 14.97 -9.19
C GLY A 230 -6.00 14.71 -8.88
N ILE A 231 -5.55 13.47 -9.08
CA ILE A 231 -4.14 13.07 -9.02
C ILE A 231 -3.61 13.01 -10.46
N PRO A 232 -2.48 13.66 -10.79
CA PRO A 232 -1.94 13.62 -12.14
C PRO A 232 -1.69 12.18 -12.63
N VAL A 233 -1.98 11.87 -13.90
CA VAL A 233 -1.72 10.52 -14.45
C VAL A 233 -0.25 10.13 -14.35
N LEU A 234 0.69 11.09 -14.37
CA LEU A 234 2.10 10.81 -14.10
C LEU A 234 2.31 10.28 -12.68
N VAL A 235 1.56 10.79 -11.69
CA VAL A 235 1.56 10.24 -10.33
C VAL A 235 0.94 8.83 -10.33
N TYR A 236 -0.02 8.55 -11.22
CA TYR A 236 -0.49 7.18 -11.43
C TYR A 236 0.56 6.24 -12.01
N ILE A 237 1.42 6.73 -12.90
CA ILE A 237 2.59 5.99 -13.40
C ILE A 237 3.63 5.85 -12.26
N ILE A 238 3.72 6.84 -11.36
CA ILE A 238 4.49 6.77 -10.11
C ILE A 238 3.81 5.88 -9.04
N PHE A 239 2.57 5.39 -9.22
CA PHE A 239 2.10 4.22 -8.45
C PHE A 239 2.94 2.96 -8.77
N ALA A 240 3.73 2.96 -9.85
CA ALA A 240 4.81 1.99 -10.06
C ALA A 240 6.07 2.28 -9.21
N GLY A 241 6.20 3.50 -8.69
CA GLY A 241 7.24 3.97 -7.77
C GLY A 241 7.19 3.27 -6.41
N TRP A 242 6.02 3.01 -5.83
CA TRP A 242 5.90 2.21 -4.61
C TRP A 242 6.41 0.76 -4.79
N PRO A 243 6.04 -0.01 -5.83
CA PRO A 243 6.64 -1.31 -6.09
C PRO A 243 8.11 -1.22 -6.43
N LEU A 244 8.59 -0.16 -7.09
CA LEU A 244 10.02 0.08 -7.32
C LEU A 244 10.77 0.32 -6.01
N LEU A 245 10.25 1.18 -5.13
CA LEU A 245 10.82 1.46 -3.82
C LEU A 245 10.84 0.18 -2.96
N LEU A 246 9.73 -0.57 -2.97
CA LEU A 246 9.61 -1.82 -2.24
C LEU A 246 10.55 -2.89 -2.80
N SER A 247 10.57 -3.08 -4.12
CA SER A 247 11.40 -4.10 -4.78
C SER A 247 12.89 -3.77 -4.68
N ALA A 248 13.29 -2.51 -4.90
CA ALA A 248 14.66 -2.05 -4.71
C ALA A 248 15.12 -2.29 -3.27
N THR A 249 14.29 -1.91 -2.28
CA THR A 249 14.61 -2.11 -0.86
C THR A 249 14.71 -3.60 -0.51
N ILE A 250 13.76 -4.42 -0.98
CA ILE A 250 13.77 -5.87 -0.75
C ILE A 250 14.99 -6.53 -1.40
N VAL A 251 15.31 -6.18 -2.65
CA VAL A 251 16.46 -6.73 -3.38
C VAL A 251 17.77 -6.33 -2.72
N ILE A 252 17.92 -5.07 -2.32
CA ILE A 252 19.11 -4.61 -1.62
C ILE A 252 19.21 -5.35 -0.28
N TYR A 253 18.16 -5.36 0.53
CA TYR A 253 18.15 -6.06 1.82
C TYR A 253 18.52 -7.55 1.70
N GLN A 254 18.07 -8.24 0.66
CA GLN A 254 18.43 -9.64 0.41
C GLN A 254 19.92 -9.84 0.08
N LYS A 255 20.60 -8.84 -0.50
CA LYS A 255 22.03 -8.91 -0.85
C LYS A 255 22.97 -8.57 0.31
N ILE A 256 22.49 -7.80 1.30
CA ILE A 256 23.25 -7.41 2.52
C ILE A 256 22.92 -8.28 3.75
N LYS A 257 22.15 -9.36 3.55
CA LYS A 257 21.92 -10.40 4.56
C LYS A 257 23.02 -11.44 4.48
#